data_AF-A0A377A341-F1
#
_entry.id   AF-A0A377A341-F1
#
_cell.length_a   1.000
_cell.length_b   1.000
_cell.length_c   1.000
_cell.angle_alpha   90.00
_cell.angle_beta   90.00
_cell.angle_gamma   90.00
#
_symmetry.space_group_name_H-M   'P 1'
#
loop_
_entity.id
_entity.type
_entity.pdbx_description
1 polymer ?
#
loop_
_entity_poly.entity_id
_entity_poly.type
_entity_poly.pdbx_seq_one_letter_code
_entity_poly.pdbx_strand_id
1 'polypeptide(L)' 'MTITPATHAISINPATGEQLSVLPWAGANDIENALQLAAAAFATGARQI' A
#
# COMPACT_ATOMS: atom_id res chain seq x y z
N MET A 1 10.92 -18.11 0.88
CA MET A 1 9.87 -17.42 0.12
C MET A 1 10.53 -16.66 -1.01
N THR A 2 9.98 -16.71 -2.21
CA THR A 2 10.55 -16.03 -3.40
C THR A 2 9.86 -14.68 -3.59
N ILE A 3 10.64 -13.60 -3.66
CA ILE A 3 10.13 -12.25 -3.93
C ILE A 3 9.81 -12.15 -5.42
N THR A 4 8.54 -11.91 -5.75
CA THR A 4 8.03 -11.78 -7.13
C THR A 4 6.99 -10.67 -7.20
N PRO A 5 6.66 -10.14 -8.39
CA PRO A 5 5.57 -9.17 -8.55
C PRO A 5 4.21 -9.68 -8.05
N ALA A 6 3.99 -11.00 -7.99
CA ALA A 6 2.77 -11.59 -7.45
C ALA A 6 2.63 -11.42 -5.93
N THR A 7 3.74 -11.15 -5.22
CA THR A 7 3.78 -11.10 -3.74
C THR A 7 4.25 -9.75 -3.18
N HIS A 8 4.99 -8.97 -3.98
CA HIS A 8 5.61 -7.72 -3.55
C HIS A 8 5.51 -6.64 -4.62
N ALA A 9 5.44 -5.39 -4.19
CA ALA A 9 5.86 -4.23 -4.96
C ALA A 9 7.39 -4.18 -4.98
N ILE A 10 8.00 -4.06 -6.15
CA ILE A 10 9.45 -4.01 -6.35
C ILE A 10 9.81 -2.70 -7.02
N SER A 11 10.70 -1.92 -6.42
CA SER A 11 11.21 -0.67 -7.00
C SER A 11 12.62 -0.89 -7.53
N ILE A 12 12.82 -0.60 -8.82
CA ILE A 12 14.10 -0.73 -9.52
C ILE A 12 14.53 0.64 -10.04
N ASN A 13 15.80 0.99 -9.85
CA ASN A 13 16.39 2.16 -10.49
C ASN A 13 16.48 1.94 -12.00
N PRO A 14 15.79 2.72 -12.84
CA PRO A 14 15.77 2.49 -14.28
C PRO A 14 17.11 2.80 -14.97
N ALA A 15 17.98 3.61 -14.36
CA ALA A 15 19.27 3.96 -14.94
C ALA A 15 20.34 2.88 -14.75
N THR A 16 20.23 2.08 -13.68
CA THR A 16 21.28 1.13 -13.27
C THR A 16 20.81 -0.32 -13.15
N GLY A 17 19.50 -0.56 -13.08
CA GLY A 17 18.91 -1.87 -12.79
C GLY A 17 19.00 -2.29 -11.32
N GLU A 18 19.48 -1.42 -10.44
CA GLU A 18 19.61 -1.70 -9.00
C GLU A 18 18.24 -1.78 -8.32
N GLN A 19 18.05 -2.76 -7.43
CA GLN A 19 16.85 -2.86 -6.60
C GLN A 19 16.92 -1.90 -5.41
N LEU A 20 15.96 -0.97 -5.34
CA LEU A 20 15.91 0.06 -4.30
C LEU A 20 15.08 -0.36 -3.10
N SER A 21 13.93 -1.02 -3.33
CA SER A 21 13.04 -1.45 -2.26
C SER A 21 12.15 -2.61 -2.68
N VAL A 22 11.67 -3.34 -1.67
CA VAL A 22 10.70 -4.42 -1.81
C VAL A 22 9.70 -4.30 -0.66
N LEU A 23 8.42 -4.20 -0.99
CA LEU A 23 7.32 -4.17 -0.02
C LEU A 23 6.34 -5.31 -0.30
N PRO A 24 5.93 -6.11 0.68
CA PRO A 24 4.89 -7.11 0.47
C PRO A 24 3.55 -6.42 0.17
N TRP A 25 2.67 -7.11 -0.56
CA TRP A 25 1.29 -6.65 -0.70
C TRP A 25 0.59 -6.61 0.67
N ALA A 26 -0.28 -5.63 0.85
CA ALA A 26 -1.04 -5.44 2.08
C ALA A 26 -1.87 -6.70 2.42
N GLY A 27 -1.87 -7.08 3.70
CA GLY A 27 -2.73 -8.15 4.19
C GLY A 27 -4.19 -7.69 4.30
N ALA A 28 -5.09 -8.65 4.53
CA ALA A 28 -6.52 -8.34 4.70
C ALA A 28 -6.79 -7.32 5.83
N ASN A 29 -6.07 -7.44 6.95
CA ASN A 29 -6.21 -6.51 8.07
C ASN A 29 -5.72 -5.10 7.73
N ASP A 30 -4.62 -4.97 6.99
CA ASP A 30 -4.09 -3.67 6.57
C ASP A 30 -5.08 -2.96 5.64
N ILE A 31 -5.70 -3.72 4.72
CA ILE A 31 -6.72 -3.22 3.79
C ILE A 31 -7.97 -2.77 4.57
N GLU A 32 -8.47 -3.60 5.47
CA GLU A 32 -9.65 -3.27 6.28
C GLU A 32 -9.42 -2.01 7.12
N ASN A 33 -8.26 -1.90 7.78
CA ASN A 33 -7.89 -0.73 8.57
C ASN A 33 -7.83 0.54 7.70
N ALA A 34 -7.23 0.46 6.51
CA ALA A 34 -7.15 1.60 5.60
C ALA A 34 -8.54 2.06 5.13
N LEU A 35 -9.45 1.13 4.83
CA LEU A 35 -10.82 1.43 4.44
C LEU A 35 -11.62 2.06 5.59
N GLN A 36 -11.50 1.53 6.81
CA GLN A 36 -12.17 2.10 7.98
C GLN A 36 -11.70 3.52 8.30
N LEU A 37 -10.39 3.76 8.22
CA LEU A 37 -9.82 5.10 8.42
C LEU A 37 -10.34 6.09 7.37
N ALA A 38 -10.35 5.68 6.09
CA ALA A 38 -10.88 6.52 5.01
C ALA A 38 -12.38 6.82 5.18
N ALA A 39 -13.18 5.82 5.56
CA ALA A 39 -14.61 5.98 5.81
C ALA A 39 -14.89 6.92 7.00
N ALA A 40 -14.15 6.79 8.10
CA ALA A 40 -14.27 7.66 9.26
C ALA A 40 -13.90 9.10 8.94
N ALA A 41 -12.80 9.32 8.21
CA ALA A 41 -12.39 10.63 7.74
C ALA A 41 -13.44 11.27 6.82
N PHE A 42 -14.03 10.49 5.90
CA PHE A 42 -15.10 10.98 5.04
C PHE A 42 -16.35 11.38 5.84
N ALA A 43 -16.80 10.53 6.76
CA ALA A 43 -17.99 10.80 7.58
C ALA A 43 -17.83 12.01 8.50
N THR A 44 -16.62 12.23 9.03
CA THR A 44 -16.31 13.39 9.88
C THR A 44 -16.10 14.67 9.06
N GLY A 45 -15.44 14.57 7.90
CA GLY A 45 -15.19 15.70 7.00
C GLY A 45 -16.46 16.22 6.30
N ALA A 46 -17.38 15.33 5.91
CA ALA A 46 -18.67 15.71 5.31
C ALA A 46 -19.63 16.40 6.29
N ARG A 47 -19.35 16.36 7.60
CA ARG A 47 -20.14 17.04 8.64
C ARG A 47 -19.71 18.49 8.88
N GLN A 48 -18.63 18.93 8.24
CA GLN A 48 -18.06 20.29 8.37
C GLN A 48 -18.42 21.22 7.19
N ILE A 49 -19.24 20.76 6.24
CA ILE A 49 -19.75 21.53 5.09
C ILE A 49 -21.26 21.75 5.20
#